data_AF-A0A7X6DKC1-F1
#
_entry.id   AF-A0A7X6DKC1-F1
#
_cell.length_a   1.000
_cell.length_b   1.000
_cell.length_c   1.000
_cell.angle_alpha   90.00
_cell.angle_beta   90.00
_cell.angle_gamma   90.00
#
_symmetry.space_group_name_H-M   'P 1'
#
loop_
_entity.id
_entity.type
_entity.pdbx_description
1 polymer ?
#
loop_
_entity_poly.entity_id
_entity_poly.type
_entity_poly.pdbx_seq_one_letter_code
_entity_poly.pdbx_strand_id
1 'polypeptide(L)'
;MAQLARELGLGACIDSPETLKAELQKIVLALHPDKSGGEFRSDGDKARFMKARRAIELLNGDGGAGASDAAPLAGAPRAIADTAAPPASLENEHRLQVLLLADARARIARYFAAPKIASSVLATTSLVLVLAADLFQGHALLGPLLKEAAALIFLSVLGLMAAMAAAALWFCERAAVAHAGHLLSESALGELFELARRCARRQGRIGQLSGFDIRRGTDVLADGGGTARAPGGRRLLRRSLDATTRESITLIQTQRLLARRVIRAVDRPALEVLYEVSPGAMGETFR
;
A
#
# COMPACT_ATOMS: atom_id res chain seq x y z
N MET A 1 -27.59 3.37 18.07
CA MET A 1 -28.71 2.64 17.42
C MET A 1 -29.86 3.58 17.04
N ALA A 2 -30.45 4.34 17.96
CA ALA A 2 -31.55 5.27 17.67
C ALA A 2 -31.23 6.37 16.62
N GLN A 3 -29.99 6.87 16.61
CA GLN A 3 -29.51 7.86 15.63
C GLN A 3 -29.34 7.27 14.22
N LEU A 4 -28.84 6.03 14.15
CA LEU A 4 -28.66 5.27 12.91
C LEU A 4 -30.01 4.89 12.28
N ALA A 5 -31.02 4.60 13.12
CA ALA A 5 -32.41 4.40 12.70
C ALA A 5 -33.05 5.67 12.13
N ARG A 6 -32.91 6.83 12.79
CA ARG A 6 -33.41 8.12 12.28
C ARG A 6 -32.76 8.54 10.96
N GLU A 7 -31.45 8.36 10.84
CA GLU A 7 -30.70 8.71 9.63
C GLU A 7 -31.04 7.86 8.40
N LEU A 8 -31.64 6.69 8.60
CA LEU A 8 -32.12 5.80 7.54
C LEU A 8 -33.64 5.91 7.33
N GLY A 9 -34.31 6.82 8.06
CA GLY A 9 -35.76 7.00 7.99
C GLY A 9 -36.55 5.82 8.56
N LEU A 10 -35.94 4.99 9.40
CA LEU A 10 -36.59 3.86 10.06
C LEU A 10 -37.45 4.39 11.24
N GLY A 11 -38.65 3.83 11.39
CA GLY A 11 -39.61 4.22 12.43
C GLY A 11 -39.04 4.09 13.85
N ALA A 12 -39.57 4.89 14.77
CA ALA A 12 -38.96 5.23 16.06
C ALA A 12 -38.87 4.10 17.13
N CYS A 13 -39.25 2.85 16.85
CA CYS A 13 -39.15 1.75 17.80
C CYS A 13 -38.32 0.60 17.20
N ILE A 14 -37.01 0.61 17.46
CA ILE A 14 -36.13 -0.52 17.18
C ILE A 14 -35.40 -0.84 18.47
N ASP A 15 -35.95 -1.81 19.20
CA ASP A 15 -35.55 -2.12 20.58
C ASP A 15 -34.45 -3.18 20.66
N SER A 16 -34.10 -3.82 19.54
CA SER A 16 -33.06 -4.85 19.49
C SER A 16 -32.13 -4.75 18.26
N PRO A 17 -30.86 -5.17 18.37
CA PRO A 17 -29.92 -5.15 17.24
C PRO A 17 -30.33 -6.12 16.12
N GLU A 18 -31.04 -7.19 16.45
CA GLU A 18 -31.56 -8.17 15.51
C GLU A 18 -32.71 -7.59 14.66
N THR A 19 -33.60 -6.81 15.27
CA THR A 19 -34.69 -6.12 14.55
C THR A 19 -34.15 -5.02 13.64
N LEU A 20 -33.12 -4.28 14.08
CA LEU A 20 -32.41 -3.32 13.23
C LEU A 20 -31.79 -3.99 12.00
N LYS A 21 -31.10 -5.12 12.22
CA LYS A 21 -30.46 -5.89 11.14
C LYS A 21 -31.48 -6.42 10.13
N ALA A 22 -32.63 -6.92 10.59
CA ALA A 22 -33.70 -7.40 9.72
C ALA A 22 -34.26 -6.28 8.83
N GLU A 23 -34.49 -5.08 9.37
CA GLU A 23 -34.97 -3.94 8.59
C GLU A 23 -33.92 -3.42 7.60
N LEU A 24 -32.64 -3.37 7.98
CA LEU A 24 -31.55 -3.02 7.06
C LEU A 24 -31.43 -4.01 5.90
N GLN A 25 -31.61 -5.31 6.17
CA GLN A 25 -31.60 -6.34 5.14
C GLN A 25 -32.76 -6.18 4.15
N LYS A 26 -33.96 -5.78 4.61
CA LYS A 26 -35.09 -5.46 3.72
C LYS A 26 -34.75 -4.31 2.78
N ILE A 27 -34.10 -3.25 3.28
CA ILE A 27 -33.67 -2.09 2.46
C ILE A 27 -32.65 -2.52 1.40
N VAL A 28 -31.64 -3.32 1.78
CA VAL A 28 -30.62 -3.83 0.86
C VAL A 28 -31.24 -4.71 -0.23
N LEU A 29 -32.18 -5.59 0.14
CA LEU A 29 -32.87 -6.46 -0.82
C LEU A 29 -33.83 -5.70 -1.73
N ALA A 30 -34.42 -4.60 -1.28
CA ALA A 30 -35.30 -3.77 -2.09
C ALA A 30 -34.53 -2.92 -3.11
N LEU A 31 -33.36 -2.40 -2.73
CA LEU A 31 -32.54 -1.50 -3.53
C LEU A 31 -31.39 -2.20 -4.29
N HIS A 32 -31.37 -3.52 -4.33
CA HIS A 32 -30.30 -4.28 -4.97
C HIS A 32 -30.23 -4.02 -6.49
N PRO A 33 -29.04 -3.71 -7.06
CA PRO A 33 -28.91 -3.36 -8.48
C PRO A 33 -29.34 -4.48 -9.43
N ASP A 34 -29.18 -5.74 -9.05
CA ASP A 34 -29.63 -6.89 -9.85
C ASP A 34 -31.14 -6.91 -10.10
N LYS A 35 -31.96 -6.29 -9.24
CA LYS A 35 -33.41 -6.17 -9.45
C LYS A 35 -33.79 -5.06 -10.45
N SER A 36 -32.83 -4.21 -10.83
CA SER A 36 -33.03 -3.10 -11.77
C SER A 36 -32.07 -3.18 -12.97
N GLY A 37 -31.54 -4.36 -13.29
CA GLY A 37 -30.71 -4.58 -14.48
C GLY A 37 -29.25 -4.19 -14.33
N GLY A 38 -28.72 -4.12 -13.09
CA GLY A 38 -27.31 -3.86 -12.80
C GLY A 38 -26.98 -2.41 -12.45
N GLU A 39 -27.95 -1.49 -12.56
CA GLU A 39 -27.81 -0.08 -12.17
C GLU A 39 -28.81 0.32 -11.09
N PHE A 40 -28.42 1.30 -10.27
CA PHE A 40 -29.32 1.88 -9.27
C PHE A 40 -30.27 2.87 -9.95
N ARG A 41 -31.54 2.87 -9.55
CA ARG A 41 -32.56 3.76 -10.12
C ARG A 41 -32.27 5.25 -9.90
N SER A 42 -31.48 5.57 -8.87
CA SER A 42 -31.01 6.93 -8.59
C SER A 42 -29.72 6.91 -7.75
N ASP A 43 -28.98 8.02 -7.77
CA ASP A 43 -27.82 8.22 -6.90
C ASP A 43 -28.19 8.23 -5.41
N GLY A 44 -29.42 8.67 -5.10
CA GLY A 44 -29.98 8.60 -3.74
C GLY A 44 -30.18 7.16 -3.26
N ASP A 45 -30.66 6.28 -4.14
CA ASP A 45 -30.84 4.85 -3.84
C ASP A 45 -29.52 4.13 -3.68
N LYS A 46 -28.52 4.48 -4.50
CA LYS A 46 -27.15 3.99 -4.36
C LYS A 46 -26.55 4.39 -3.01
N ALA A 47 -26.72 5.64 -2.60
CA ALA A 47 -26.24 6.12 -1.30
C ALA A 47 -26.94 5.41 -0.14
N ARG A 48 -28.26 5.22 -0.21
CA ARG A 48 -29.05 4.48 0.79
C ARG A 48 -28.64 3.00 0.87
N PHE A 49 -28.48 2.33 -0.26
CA PHE A 49 -28.03 0.94 -0.34
C PHE A 49 -26.65 0.76 0.29
N MET A 50 -25.68 1.61 -0.09
CA MET A 50 -24.32 1.55 0.46
C MET A 50 -24.28 1.85 1.96
N LYS A 51 -25.12 2.78 2.44
CA LYS A 51 -25.24 3.10 3.87
C LYS A 51 -25.85 1.93 4.65
N ALA A 52 -26.90 1.30 4.14
CA ALA A 52 -27.52 0.13 4.78
C ALA A 52 -26.58 -1.09 4.80
N ARG A 53 -25.84 -1.33 3.72
CA ARG A 53 -24.84 -2.42 3.66
C ARG A 53 -23.70 -2.22 4.66
N ARG A 54 -23.15 -1.01 4.74
CA ARG A 54 -22.12 -0.66 5.76
C ARG A 54 -22.66 -0.81 7.18
N ALA A 55 -23.91 -0.42 7.43
CA ALA A 55 -24.54 -0.60 8.74
C ALA A 55 -24.70 -2.08 9.13
N ILE A 56 -25.03 -2.96 8.17
CA ILE A 56 -25.06 -4.42 8.39
C ILE A 56 -23.64 -4.97 8.65
N GLU A 57 -22.64 -4.52 7.89
CA GLU A 57 -21.23 -4.90 8.10
C GLU A 57 -20.75 -4.48 9.49
N LEU A 58 -21.11 -3.29 9.95
CA LEU A 58 -20.82 -2.81 11.31
C LEU A 58 -21.54 -3.61 12.40
N LEU A 59 -22.80 -3.99 12.18
CA LEU A 59 -23.55 -4.85 13.13
C LEU A 59 -23.04 -6.30 13.17
N ASN A 60 -22.40 -6.77 12.09
CA ASN A 60 -21.81 -8.10 12.02
C ASN A 60 -20.35 -8.14 12.51
N GLY A 61 -19.67 -6.99 12.56
CA GLY A 61 -18.24 -6.84 12.91
C GLY A 61 -17.92 -6.87 14.40
N ASP A 62 -18.65 -7.68 15.18
CA ASP A 62 -18.56 -7.91 16.63
C ASP A 62 -19.15 -6.85 17.57
N GLY A 63 -19.88 -7.36 18.57
CA GLY A 63 -20.15 -6.66 19.81
C GLY A 63 -18.84 -6.35 20.51
N GLY A 64 -18.36 -5.12 20.36
CA GLY A 64 -17.13 -4.70 21.02
C GLY A 64 -16.67 -3.34 20.54
N ALA A 65 -16.91 -2.34 21.38
CA ALA A 65 -16.33 -1.00 21.35
C ALA A 65 -16.89 -0.01 20.33
N GLY A 66 -17.50 1.05 20.88
CA GLY A 66 -17.37 2.39 20.33
C GLY A 66 -18.50 2.84 19.41
N ALA A 67 -19.62 3.23 20.04
CA ALA A 67 -20.41 4.31 19.46
C ALA A 67 -19.51 5.55 19.31
N SER A 68 -19.26 5.97 18.08
CA SER A 68 -18.81 7.32 17.78
C SER A 68 -19.59 7.82 16.57
N ASP A 69 -20.10 9.04 16.76
CA ASP A 69 -20.96 9.84 15.91
C ASP A 69 -20.58 9.91 14.43
N ALA A 70 -21.61 10.25 13.67
CA ALA A 70 -21.56 10.75 12.32
C ALA A 70 -20.51 11.87 12.13
N ALA A 71 -19.63 11.71 11.13
CA ALA A 71 -18.97 12.83 10.48
C ALA A 71 -18.50 12.46 9.05
N PRO A 72 -18.42 13.45 8.14
CA PRO A 72 -18.57 13.29 6.70
C PRO A 72 -17.27 12.97 5.96
N LEU A 73 -17.40 12.60 4.68
CA LEU A 73 -16.30 12.55 3.71
C LEU A 73 -15.62 13.93 3.54
N ALA A 74 -14.69 14.26 4.44
CA ALA A 74 -13.65 15.26 4.23
C ALA A 74 -12.58 15.09 5.32
N GLY A 75 -11.42 14.52 4.96
CA GLY A 75 -10.20 14.60 5.77
C GLY A 75 -9.68 13.27 6.33
N ALA A 76 -8.85 12.59 5.54
CA ALA A 76 -7.58 12.13 6.11
C ALA A 76 -6.88 13.39 6.69
N PRO A 77 -6.50 13.46 7.99
CA PRO A 77 -5.68 12.49 8.72
C PRO A 77 -6.04 12.36 10.22
N ARG A 78 -7.30 12.08 10.58
CA ARG A 78 -7.70 11.94 12.01
C ARG A 78 -7.65 10.51 12.56
N ALA A 79 -7.57 9.48 11.71
CA ALA A 79 -7.39 8.09 12.15
C ALA A 79 -5.99 7.80 12.78
N ILE A 80 -5.09 8.78 12.78
CA ILE A 80 -3.77 8.68 13.43
C ILE A 80 -3.83 9.16 14.89
N ALA A 81 -4.80 10.01 15.25
CA ALA A 81 -4.91 10.54 16.61
C ALA A 81 -5.57 9.55 17.60
N ASP A 82 -6.55 8.76 17.14
CA ASP A 82 -7.24 7.78 17.99
C ASP A 82 -6.48 6.44 18.15
N THR A 83 -5.26 6.33 17.59
CA THR A 83 -4.34 5.23 17.91
C THR A 83 -3.39 5.55 19.05
N ALA A 84 -3.64 6.62 19.82
CA ALA A 84 -3.04 6.86 21.14
C ALA A 84 -3.58 5.90 22.24
N ALA A 85 -4.02 4.70 21.84
CA ALA A 85 -4.28 3.56 22.72
C ALA A 85 -2.93 2.83 23.01
N PRO A 86 -2.85 1.98 24.06
CA PRO A 86 -1.64 1.68 24.82
C PRO A 86 -0.50 1.10 23.97
N PRO A 87 0.76 1.14 24.45
CA PRO A 87 1.91 0.66 23.68
C PRO A 87 1.59 -0.73 23.13
N ALA A 88 1.52 -0.82 21.80
CA ALA A 88 1.31 -2.09 21.13
C ALA A 88 2.34 -3.07 21.71
N SER A 89 1.86 -4.20 22.24
CA SER A 89 2.77 -5.26 22.67
C SER A 89 3.73 -5.55 21.52
N LEU A 90 5.00 -5.83 21.82
CA LEU A 90 6.02 -6.17 20.81
C LEU A 90 5.53 -7.25 19.83
N GLU A 91 4.64 -8.13 20.29
CA GLU A 91 3.97 -9.14 19.48
C GLU A 91 3.02 -8.55 18.41
N ASN A 92 2.23 -7.53 18.75
CA ASN A 92 1.35 -6.85 17.78
C ASN A 92 2.16 -6.09 16.73
N GLU A 93 3.29 -5.49 17.12
CA GLU A 93 4.19 -4.79 16.22
C GLU A 93 4.85 -5.75 15.22
N HIS A 94 5.36 -6.90 15.71
CA HIS A 94 5.96 -7.91 14.85
C HIS A 94 4.95 -8.50 13.88
N ARG A 95 3.73 -8.81 14.33
CA ARG A 95 2.64 -9.28 13.46
C ARG A 95 2.31 -8.25 12.38
N LEU A 96 2.22 -6.98 12.74
CA LEU A 96 1.91 -5.91 11.80
C LEU A 96 3.04 -5.69 10.78
N GLN A 97 4.31 -5.80 11.20
CA GLN A 97 5.46 -5.79 10.29
C GLN A 97 5.40 -6.95 9.27
N VAL A 98 5.11 -8.17 9.74
CA VAL A 98 5.01 -9.35 8.86
C VAL A 98 3.88 -9.18 7.84
N LEU A 99 2.71 -8.71 8.27
CA LEU A 99 1.56 -8.46 7.40
C LEU A 99 1.86 -7.39 6.35
N LEU A 100 2.48 -6.28 6.75
CA LEU A 100 2.80 -5.19 5.82
C LEU A 100 3.91 -5.56 4.83
N LEU A 101 4.88 -6.36 5.27
CA LEU A 101 5.90 -6.89 4.38
C LEU A 101 5.29 -7.89 3.38
N ALA A 102 4.35 -8.73 3.82
CA ALA A 102 3.61 -9.63 2.93
C ALA A 102 2.76 -8.86 1.89
N ASP A 103 2.04 -7.82 2.30
CA ASP A 103 1.27 -6.99 1.37
C ASP A 103 2.18 -6.22 0.40
N ALA A 104 3.26 -5.62 0.91
CA ALA A 104 4.26 -4.95 0.08
C ALA A 104 4.87 -5.91 -0.96
N ARG A 105 5.22 -7.14 -0.56
CA ARG A 105 5.69 -8.19 -1.47
C ARG A 105 4.65 -8.50 -2.55
N ALA A 106 3.39 -8.67 -2.18
CA ALA A 106 2.31 -8.96 -3.12
C ALA A 106 2.12 -7.82 -4.13
N ARG A 107 2.15 -6.55 -3.68
CA ARG A 107 2.03 -5.38 -4.56
C ARG A 107 3.21 -5.24 -5.51
N ILE A 108 4.43 -5.39 -4.99
CA ILE A 108 5.65 -5.37 -5.81
C ILE A 108 5.60 -6.49 -6.85
N ALA A 109 5.25 -7.71 -6.46
CA ALA A 109 5.13 -8.84 -7.37
C ALA A 109 4.10 -8.58 -8.48
N ARG A 110 2.94 -8.01 -8.15
CA ARG A 110 1.90 -7.64 -9.15
C ARG A 110 2.41 -6.59 -10.14
N TYR A 111 3.15 -5.58 -9.67
CA TYR A 111 3.73 -4.55 -10.55
C TYR A 111 4.71 -5.14 -11.58
N PHE A 112 5.55 -6.09 -11.16
CA PHE A 112 6.52 -6.74 -12.05
C PHE A 112 5.96 -7.95 -12.82
N ALA A 113 4.78 -8.47 -12.47
CA ALA A 113 4.24 -9.69 -13.06
C ALA A 113 4.01 -9.59 -14.57
N ALA A 114 3.26 -8.57 -15.01
CA ALA A 114 2.93 -8.39 -16.43
C ALA A 114 4.17 -8.27 -17.33
N PRO A 115 5.13 -7.35 -17.07
CA PRO A 115 6.30 -7.21 -17.93
C PRO A 115 7.20 -8.45 -17.87
N LYS A 116 7.32 -9.11 -16.71
CA LYS A 116 8.11 -10.33 -16.56
C LYS A 116 7.53 -11.48 -17.37
N ILE A 117 6.21 -11.69 -17.29
CA ILE A 117 5.51 -12.72 -18.08
C ILE A 117 5.66 -12.43 -19.57
N ALA A 118 5.43 -11.19 -20.01
CA ALA A 118 5.57 -10.80 -21.41
C ALA A 118 6.99 -11.07 -21.94
N SER A 119 8.03 -10.67 -21.19
CA SER A 119 9.42 -10.93 -21.56
C SER A 119 9.77 -12.42 -21.58
N SER A 120 9.28 -13.19 -20.61
CA SER A 120 9.53 -14.64 -20.57
C SER A 120 8.82 -15.37 -21.71
N VAL A 121 7.57 -15.02 -22.01
CA VAL A 121 6.81 -15.60 -23.13
C VAL A 121 7.49 -15.25 -24.45
N LEU A 122 7.94 -14.01 -24.64
CA LEU A 122 8.67 -13.63 -25.86
C LEU A 122 10.00 -14.38 -25.99
N ALA A 123 10.73 -14.56 -24.89
CA ALA A 123 11.98 -15.32 -24.89
C ALA A 123 11.74 -16.79 -25.24
N THR A 124 10.73 -17.43 -24.65
CA THR A 124 10.43 -18.85 -24.89
C THR A 124 9.87 -19.06 -26.30
N THR A 125 8.97 -18.22 -26.79
CA THR A 125 8.43 -18.35 -28.15
C THR A 125 9.52 -18.15 -29.20
N SER A 126 10.40 -17.16 -29.03
CA SER A 126 11.52 -16.93 -29.94
C SER A 126 12.49 -18.12 -29.93
N LEU A 127 12.81 -18.66 -28.75
CA LEU A 127 13.68 -19.83 -28.63
C LEU A 127 13.04 -21.07 -29.26
N VAL A 128 11.75 -21.32 -29.04
CA VAL A 128 11.01 -22.43 -29.64
C VAL A 128 11.00 -22.31 -31.17
N LEU A 129 10.73 -21.13 -31.71
CA LEU A 129 10.74 -20.89 -33.16
C LEU A 129 12.12 -21.15 -33.78
N VAL A 130 13.20 -20.77 -33.10
CA VAL A 130 14.56 -21.03 -33.57
C VAL A 130 14.92 -22.51 -33.47
N LEU A 131 14.62 -23.17 -32.35
CA LEU A 131 14.97 -24.58 -32.13
C LEU A 131 14.13 -25.54 -32.97
N ALA A 132 12.87 -25.18 -33.25
CA ALA A 132 11.94 -25.97 -34.04
C ALA A 132 11.82 -25.48 -35.49
N ALA A 133 12.78 -24.67 -35.97
CA ALA A 133 12.72 -24.08 -37.31
C ALA A 133 12.49 -25.15 -38.41
N ASP A 134 13.13 -26.31 -38.27
CA ASP A 134 13.02 -27.43 -39.22
C ASP A 134 11.63 -28.06 -39.25
N LEU A 135 10.91 -28.07 -38.14
CA LEU A 135 9.53 -28.59 -38.06
C LEU A 135 8.53 -27.70 -38.82
N PHE A 136 8.86 -26.41 -39.02
CA PHE A 136 7.97 -25.44 -39.66
C PHE A 136 8.26 -25.21 -41.14
N GLN A 137 9.21 -25.94 -41.76
CA GLN A 137 9.58 -25.74 -43.17
C GLN A 137 8.42 -25.94 -44.15
N GLY A 138 7.42 -26.77 -43.80
CA GLY A 138 6.21 -27.01 -44.60
C GLY A 138 5.06 -26.03 -44.35
N HIS A 139 5.19 -25.11 -43.40
CA HIS A 139 4.13 -24.16 -43.04
C HIS A 139 4.13 -22.96 -44.00
N ALA A 140 2.97 -22.64 -44.60
CA ALA A 140 2.87 -21.63 -45.66
C ALA A 140 3.37 -20.23 -45.25
N LEU A 141 3.12 -19.81 -44.01
CA LEU A 141 3.55 -18.49 -43.48
C LEU A 141 4.92 -18.52 -42.78
N LEU A 142 5.13 -19.45 -41.85
CA LEU A 142 6.34 -19.53 -41.02
C LEU A 142 7.54 -20.15 -41.74
N GLY A 143 7.31 -21.04 -42.71
CA GLY A 143 8.35 -21.75 -43.44
C GLY A 143 9.28 -20.83 -44.25
N PRO A 144 8.76 -19.91 -45.08
CA PRO A 144 9.60 -18.93 -45.78
C PRO A 144 10.39 -18.03 -44.83
N LEU A 145 9.76 -17.61 -43.73
CA LEU A 145 10.35 -16.71 -42.75
C LEU A 145 11.50 -17.39 -41.97
N LEU A 146 11.35 -18.66 -41.60
CA LEU A 146 12.36 -19.42 -40.84
C LEU A 146 13.48 -20.00 -41.72
N LYS A 147 13.31 -20.02 -43.05
CA LYS A 147 14.38 -20.39 -44.00
C LYS A 147 15.44 -19.30 -44.16
N GLU A 148 15.09 -18.06 -43.86
CA GLU A 148 16.00 -16.93 -44.00
C GLU A 148 16.92 -16.83 -42.77
N ALA A 149 18.24 -16.96 -42.99
CA ALA A 149 19.22 -16.90 -41.90
C ALA A 149 19.14 -15.59 -41.10
N ALA A 150 18.83 -14.47 -41.77
CA ALA A 150 18.64 -13.18 -41.12
C ALA A 150 17.47 -13.19 -40.12
N ALA A 151 16.37 -13.88 -40.43
CA ALA A 151 15.23 -13.99 -39.54
C ALA A 151 15.52 -14.84 -38.30
N LEU A 152 16.28 -15.94 -38.45
CA LEU A 152 16.74 -16.76 -37.32
C LEU A 152 17.70 -15.99 -36.41
N ILE A 153 18.63 -15.23 -37.00
CA ILE A 153 19.53 -14.34 -36.24
C ILE A 153 18.70 -13.29 -35.50
N PHE A 154 17.73 -12.66 -36.16
CA PHE A 154 16.88 -11.66 -35.51
C PHE A 154 16.05 -12.25 -34.36
N LEU A 155 15.42 -13.41 -34.56
CA LEU A 155 14.66 -14.12 -33.53
C LEU A 155 15.53 -14.52 -32.33
N SER A 156 16.75 -15.01 -32.58
CA SER A 156 17.67 -15.37 -31.49
C SER A 156 18.11 -14.15 -30.68
N VAL A 157 18.44 -13.03 -31.35
CA VAL A 157 18.77 -11.76 -30.68
C VAL A 157 17.57 -11.24 -29.88
N LEU A 158 16.36 -11.28 -30.45
CA LEU A 158 15.14 -10.85 -29.77
C LEU A 158 14.87 -11.71 -28.53
N GLY A 159 14.99 -13.03 -28.66
CA GLY A 159 14.82 -13.97 -27.55
C GLY A 159 15.84 -13.74 -26.43
N LEU A 160 17.11 -13.49 -26.79
CA LEU A 160 18.16 -13.17 -25.82
C LEU A 160 17.88 -11.85 -25.09
N MET A 161 17.49 -10.80 -25.81
CA MET A 161 17.12 -9.51 -25.22
C MET A 161 15.91 -9.65 -24.29
N ALA A 162 14.91 -10.43 -24.68
CA ALA A 162 13.74 -10.72 -23.85
C ALA A 162 14.11 -11.51 -22.58
N ALA A 163 15.01 -12.50 -22.68
CA ALA A 163 15.51 -13.25 -21.52
C ALA A 163 16.29 -12.35 -20.56
N MET A 164 17.16 -11.47 -21.09
CA MET A 164 17.87 -10.48 -20.28
C MET A 164 16.91 -9.51 -19.59
N ALA A 165 15.87 -9.05 -20.28
CA ALA A 165 14.84 -8.20 -19.70
C ALA A 165 14.08 -8.91 -18.56
N ALA A 166 13.70 -10.18 -18.75
CA ALA A 166 13.04 -10.99 -17.72
C ALA A 166 13.93 -11.14 -16.47
N ALA A 167 15.23 -11.42 -16.67
CA ALA A 167 16.20 -11.50 -15.58
C ALA A 167 16.35 -10.15 -14.86
N ALA A 168 16.48 -9.05 -15.60
CA ALA A 168 16.58 -7.71 -15.03
C ALA A 168 15.34 -7.34 -14.20
N LEU A 169 14.14 -7.65 -14.70
CA LEU A 169 12.88 -7.44 -13.97
C LEU A 169 12.82 -8.27 -12.68
N TRP A 170 13.26 -9.52 -12.72
CA TRP A 170 13.34 -10.37 -11.53
C TRP A 170 14.32 -9.83 -10.48
N PHE A 171 15.51 -9.37 -10.91
CA PHE A 171 16.46 -8.72 -10.00
C PHE A 171 15.91 -7.43 -9.40
N CYS A 172 15.20 -6.62 -10.19
CA CYS A 172 14.57 -5.39 -9.69
C CYS A 172 13.46 -5.67 -8.69
N GLU A 173 12.62 -6.68 -8.94
CA GLU A 173 11.59 -7.16 -8.01
C GLU A 173 12.23 -7.56 -6.66
N ARG A 174 13.29 -8.38 -6.70
CA ARG A 174 14.01 -8.82 -5.49
C ARG A 174 14.64 -7.65 -4.74
N ALA A 175 15.26 -6.71 -5.46
CA ALA A 175 15.84 -5.51 -4.87
C ALA A 175 14.77 -4.62 -4.21
N ALA A 176 13.60 -4.45 -4.83
CA ALA A 176 12.49 -3.67 -4.26
C ALA A 176 11.93 -4.33 -2.98
N VAL A 177 11.80 -5.66 -2.97
CA VAL A 177 11.37 -6.41 -1.76
C VAL A 177 12.41 -6.29 -0.64
N ALA A 178 13.70 -6.42 -0.96
CA ALA A 178 14.77 -6.25 0.02
C ALA A 178 14.79 -4.83 0.60
N HIS A 179 14.56 -3.82 -0.25
CA HIS A 179 14.46 -2.42 0.17
C HIS A 179 13.27 -2.16 1.10
N ALA A 180 12.09 -2.70 0.78
CA ALA A 180 10.93 -2.65 1.68
C ALA A 180 11.23 -3.29 3.05
N GLY A 181 11.92 -4.44 3.04
CA GLY A 181 12.37 -5.12 4.25
C GLY A 181 13.37 -4.28 5.06
N HIS A 182 14.32 -3.62 4.39
CA HIS A 182 15.26 -2.72 5.03
C HIS A 182 14.56 -1.51 5.66
N LEU A 183 13.62 -0.86 4.97
CA LEU A 183 12.87 0.26 5.55
C LEU A 183 12.03 -0.11 6.78
N LEU A 184 11.71 -1.40 6.95
CA LEU A 184 11.06 -1.95 8.13
C LEU A 184 12.04 -2.48 9.18
N SER A 185 13.35 -2.41 8.94
CA SER A 185 14.36 -2.86 9.89
C SER A 185 14.67 -1.81 10.96
N GLU A 186 15.37 -2.26 12.01
CA GLU A 186 15.81 -1.40 13.11
C GLU A 186 16.94 -0.43 12.69
N SER A 187 17.81 -0.83 11.77
CA SER A 187 18.84 0.07 11.24
C SER A 187 18.21 1.26 10.50
N ALA A 188 17.16 1.01 9.72
CA ALA A 188 16.41 2.07 9.05
C ALA A 188 15.68 2.99 10.02
N LEU A 189 15.24 2.51 11.18
CA LEU A 189 14.61 3.34 12.22
C LEU A 189 15.59 4.44 12.70
N GLY A 190 16.85 4.06 12.96
CA GLY A 190 17.90 5.02 13.35
C GLY A 190 18.23 6.02 12.23
N GLU A 191 18.38 5.55 11.00
CA GLU A 191 18.65 6.41 9.83
C GLU A 191 17.50 7.39 9.56
N LEU A 192 16.27 6.92 9.63
CA LEU A 192 15.05 7.72 9.45
C LEU A 192 14.97 8.80 10.53
N PHE A 193 15.22 8.44 11.79
CA PHE A 193 15.22 9.40 12.89
C PHE A 193 16.27 10.51 12.68
N GLU A 194 17.50 10.16 12.29
CA GLU A 194 18.54 11.14 11.98
C GLU A 194 18.22 12.01 10.75
N LEU A 195 17.53 11.45 9.74
CA LEU A 195 17.04 12.23 8.60
C LEU A 195 15.92 13.19 9.00
N ALA A 196 14.94 12.73 9.77
CA ALA A 196 13.84 13.55 10.27
C ALA A 196 14.36 14.72 11.13
N ARG A 197 15.32 14.44 12.01
CA ARG A 197 15.97 15.47 12.84
C ARG A 197 16.78 16.46 12.03
N ARG A 198 17.51 16.02 11.01
CA ARG A 198 18.19 16.93 10.08
C ARG A 198 17.19 17.84 9.35
N CYS A 199 16.02 17.32 8.98
CA CYS A 199 14.94 18.12 8.38
C CYS A 199 14.40 19.16 9.36
N ALA A 200 14.06 18.76 10.59
CA ALA A 200 13.54 19.66 11.62
C ALA A 200 14.54 20.77 11.99
N ARG A 201 15.83 20.43 12.13
CA ARG A 201 16.91 21.41 12.40
C ARG A 201 17.02 22.47 11.31
N ARG A 202 16.88 22.10 10.04
CA ARG A 202 16.88 23.05 8.92
C ARG A 202 15.71 24.04 8.97
N GLN A 203 14.63 23.67 9.66
CA GLN A 203 13.47 24.53 9.87
C GLN A 203 13.51 25.28 11.22
N GLY A 204 14.64 25.23 11.94
CA GLY A 204 14.79 25.88 13.24
C GLY A 204 14.08 25.18 14.41
N ARG A 205 13.52 23.99 14.19
CA ARG A 205 12.84 23.19 15.23
C ARG A 205 13.87 22.31 15.93
N ILE A 206 14.38 22.78 17.07
CA ILE A 206 15.36 22.04 17.90
C ILE A 206 14.62 21.22 18.94
N GLY A 207 14.88 19.91 19.00
CA GLY A 207 14.28 19.01 19.99
C GLY A 207 12.82 18.64 19.70
N GLN A 208 12.26 19.12 18.59
CA GLN A 208 10.90 18.79 18.14
C GLN A 208 10.94 18.21 16.73
N LEU A 209 10.11 17.21 16.50
CA LEU A 209 9.87 16.57 15.22
C LEU A 209 8.39 16.69 14.88
N SER A 210 8.07 16.93 13.63
CA SER A 210 6.70 16.82 13.14
C SER A 210 6.46 15.48 12.44
N GLY A 211 5.19 15.07 12.36
CA GLY A 211 4.80 13.93 11.51
C GLY A 211 5.28 14.11 10.06
N PHE A 212 5.31 15.34 9.54
CA PHE A 212 5.85 15.64 8.22
C PHE A 212 7.36 15.38 8.12
N ASP A 213 8.15 15.71 9.16
CA ASP A 213 9.59 15.46 9.15
C ASP A 213 9.90 13.96 9.12
N ILE A 214 9.12 13.15 9.85
CA ILE A 214 9.24 11.69 9.87
C ILE A 214 8.88 11.13 8.49
N ARG A 215 7.74 11.52 7.92
CA ARG A 215 7.33 11.12 6.55
C ARG A 215 8.39 11.49 5.52
N ARG A 216 8.91 12.72 5.58
CA ARG A 216 9.96 13.19 4.68
C ARG A 216 11.26 12.39 4.84
N GLY A 217 11.60 12.02 6.07
CA GLY A 217 12.70 11.09 6.36
C GLY A 217 12.48 9.73 5.67
N THR A 218 11.29 9.15 5.81
CA THR A 218 10.91 7.91 5.12
C THR A 218 11.01 8.06 3.61
N ASP A 219 10.52 9.15 3.03
CA ASP A 219 10.57 9.38 1.58
C ASP A 219 12.01 9.49 1.07
N VAL A 220 12.86 10.23 1.78
CA VAL A 220 14.28 10.35 1.43
C VAL A 220 14.99 9.00 1.51
N LEU A 221 14.69 8.21 2.54
CA LEU A 221 15.28 6.87 2.71
C LEU A 221 14.75 5.87 1.67
N ALA A 222 13.45 5.93 1.39
CA ALA A 222 12.80 5.11 0.37
C ALA A 222 13.35 5.41 -1.03
N ASP A 223 13.69 6.67 -1.32
CA ASP A 223 14.24 7.09 -2.60
C ASP A 223 15.79 7.00 -2.67
N GLY A 224 16.45 6.54 -1.60
CA GLY A 224 17.89 6.24 -1.58
C GLY A 224 18.80 7.45 -1.31
N GLY A 225 18.34 8.45 -0.57
CA GLY A 225 19.22 9.43 0.11
C GLY A 225 19.93 10.49 -0.74
N GLY A 226 19.76 10.56 -2.07
CA GLY A 226 20.49 11.55 -2.87
C GLY A 226 20.02 11.72 -4.32
N THR A 227 19.69 12.98 -4.66
CA THR A 227 19.63 13.58 -6.00
C THR A 227 18.95 12.78 -7.12
N ALA A 228 17.64 13.01 -7.25
CA ALA A 228 16.87 12.75 -8.45
C ALA A 228 17.36 13.61 -9.64
N ARG A 229 18.46 13.22 -10.30
CA ARG A 229 18.88 13.76 -11.62
C ARG A 229 19.63 12.71 -12.45
N ALA A 230 19.12 11.49 -12.53
CA ALA A 230 19.47 10.60 -13.64
C ALA A 230 18.47 10.88 -14.79
N PRO A 231 18.87 11.57 -15.88
CA PRO A 231 18.02 11.72 -17.05
C PRO A 231 17.97 10.38 -17.81
N GLY A 232 16.78 10.00 -18.29
CA GLY A 232 16.58 8.91 -19.24
C GLY A 232 16.71 7.48 -18.68
N GLY A 233 15.65 6.67 -18.82
CA GLY A 233 15.68 5.21 -18.65
C GLY A 233 15.65 4.66 -17.22
N ARG A 234 16.36 5.26 -16.25
CA ARG A 234 16.45 4.72 -14.87
C ARG A 234 15.20 4.97 -13.99
N ARG A 235 14.22 5.75 -14.44
CA ARG A 235 12.95 5.93 -13.71
C ARG A 235 12.03 4.71 -13.77
N LEU A 236 12.08 3.93 -14.85
CA LEU A 236 11.26 2.71 -14.98
C LEU A 236 11.77 1.58 -14.08
N LEU A 237 13.05 1.62 -13.70
CA LEU A 237 13.69 0.67 -12.77
C LEU A 237 13.90 1.28 -11.39
N ARG A 238 13.33 2.46 -11.11
CA ARG A 238 13.46 3.07 -9.80
C ARG A 238 12.70 2.23 -8.79
N ARG A 239 13.36 1.95 -7.68
CA ARG A 239 12.87 1.22 -6.50
C ARG A 239 11.78 2.01 -5.75
N SER A 240 10.87 2.69 -6.44
CA SER A 240 9.87 3.50 -5.77
C SER A 240 8.81 2.57 -5.20
N LEU A 241 8.81 2.44 -3.88
CA LEU A 241 7.68 1.87 -3.16
C LEU A 241 6.46 2.75 -3.38
N ASP A 242 5.29 2.11 -3.49
CA ASP A 242 4.01 2.79 -3.60
C ASP A 242 3.81 3.74 -2.40
N ALA A 243 3.11 4.85 -2.62
CA ALA A 243 2.86 5.87 -1.60
C ALA A 243 2.15 5.26 -0.38
N THR A 244 1.22 4.32 -0.63
CA THR A 244 0.52 3.59 0.43
C THR A 244 1.48 2.80 1.32
N THR A 245 2.41 2.06 0.72
CA THR A 245 3.45 1.30 1.45
C THR A 245 4.35 2.23 2.26
N ARG A 246 4.73 3.40 1.71
CA ARG A 246 5.55 4.39 2.42
C ARG A 246 4.82 4.98 3.63
N GLU A 247 3.54 5.26 3.49
CA GLU A 247 2.70 5.76 4.59
C GLU A 247 2.58 4.71 5.70
N SER A 248 2.34 3.44 5.36
CA SER A 248 2.30 2.36 6.34
C SER A 248 3.64 2.16 7.05
N ILE A 249 4.77 2.19 6.32
CA ILE A 249 6.11 2.13 6.91
C ILE A 249 6.33 3.30 7.87
N THR A 250 5.98 4.52 7.45
CA THR A 250 6.11 5.72 8.28
C THR A 250 5.34 5.57 9.58
N LEU A 251 4.11 5.06 9.51
CA LEU A 251 3.27 4.85 10.68
C LEU A 251 3.90 3.85 11.66
N ILE A 252 4.38 2.69 11.17
CA ILE A 252 5.07 1.71 12.03
C ILE A 252 6.30 2.32 12.68
N GLN A 253 7.16 2.98 11.90
CA GLN A 253 8.40 3.51 12.42
C GLN A 253 8.12 4.63 13.43
N THR A 254 7.06 5.42 13.22
CA THR A 254 6.60 6.40 14.22
C THR A 254 6.14 5.72 15.51
N GLN A 255 5.35 4.64 15.41
CA GLN A 255 4.92 3.85 16.56
C GLN A 255 6.10 3.25 17.31
N ARG A 256 7.14 2.77 16.62
CA ARG A 256 8.38 2.27 17.21
C ARG A 256 9.14 3.35 17.97
N LEU A 257 9.27 4.55 17.39
CA LEU A 257 9.89 5.68 18.08
C LEU A 257 9.13 6.06 19.35
N LEU A 258 7.79 6.00 19.31
CA LEU A 258 6.93 6.25 20.49
C LEU A 258 7.08 5.14 21.55
N ALA A 259 7.05 3.87 21.13
CA ALA A 259 7.16 2.71 22.02
C ALA A 259 8.52 2.68 22.75
N ARG A 260 9.60 3.02 22.04
CA ARG A 260 10.96 3.15 22.60
C ARG A 260 11.17 4.44 23.40
N ARG A 261 10.15 5.29 23.51
CA ARG A 261 10.21 6.60 24.17
C ARG A 261 11.31 7.51 23.59
N VAL A 262 11.70 7.30 22.33
CA VAL A 262 12.63 8.17 21.60
C VAL A 262 11.96 9.50 21.28
N ILE A 263 10.68 9.43 20.93
CA ILE A 263 9.81 10.59 20.74
C ILE A 263 8.58 10.50 21.65
N ARG A 264 8.01 11.65 22.01
CA ARG A 264 6.78 11.76 22.80
C ARG A 264 5.82 12.70 22.08
N ALA A 265 4.57 12.29 21.90
CA ALA A 265 3.54 13.17 21.33
C ALA A 265 3.29 14.36 22.25
N VAL A 266 3.31 15.57 21.70
CA VAL A 266 2.97 16.80 22.40
C VAL A 266 1.51 17.11 22.11
N ASP A 267 0.68 17.06 23.15
CA ASP A 267 -0.74 17.35 23.02
C ASP A 267 -0.94 18.86 22.88
N ARG A 268 -1.02 19.34 21.63
CA ARG A 268 -1.34 20.72 21.29
C ARG A 268 -2.45 20.72 20.25
N PRO A 269 -3.39 21.68 20.31
CA PRO A 269 -4.41 21.87 19.28
C PRO A 269 -3.77 22.50 18.03
N ALA A 270 -2.95 21.71 17.34
CA ALA A 270 -2.33 22.05 16.07
C ALA A 270 -2.88 21.13 14.98
N LEU A 271 -2.92 21.64 13.75
CA LEU A 271 -3.24 20.85 12.55
C LEU A 271 -2.24 19.71 12.32
N GLU A 272 -1.06 19.78 12.94
CA GLU A 272 0.03 18.83 12.80
C GLU A 272 0.42 18.25 14.16
N VAL A 273 0.61 16.92 14.20
CA VAL A 273 1.11 16.22 15.39
C VAL A 273 2.59 16.54 15.55
N LEU A 274 2.92 17.16 16.68
CA LEU A 274 4.29 17.46 17.08
C LEU A 274 4.77 16.42 18.10
N TYR A 275 6.04 16.07 17.98
CA TYR A 275 6.72 15.13 18.85
C TYR A 275 7.93 15.80 19.49
N GLU A 276 8.07 15.68 20.81
CA GLU A 276 9.28 16.05 21.53
C GLU A 276 10.27 14.89 21.52
N VAL A 277 11.53 15.20 21.27
CA VAL A 277 12.62 14.22 21.27
C VAL A 277 13.16 14.08 22.70
N SER A 278 13.17 12.86 23.23
CA SER A 278 13.65 12.59 24.58
C SER A 278 15.15 12.90 24.73
N PRO A 279 15.56 13.67 25.75
CA PRO A 279 16.97 13.92 26.05
C PRO A 279 17.61 12.60 26.53
N GLY A 280 18.41 11.96 25.66
CA GLY A 280 19.05 10.66 25.93
C GLY A 280 18.91 9.64 24.80
N ALA A 281 18.02 9.86 23.83
CA ALA A 281 17.77 8.93 22.72
C ALA A 281 18.96 8.73 21.74
N MET A 282 20.10 9.39 21.95
CA MET A 282 21.26 9.38 21.04
C MET A 282 22.33 8.33 21.37
N GLY A 283 22.37 7.78 22.60
CA GLY A 283 23.52 6.98 23.05
C GLY A 283 23.29 5.47 23.11
N GLU A 284 22.10 5.05 23.54
CA GLU A 284 21.87 3.67 24.00
C GLU A 284 20.81 2.91 23.19
N THR A 285 19.91 3.60 22.49
CA THR A 285 18.68 3.00 21.93
C THR A 285 18.83 2.37 20.54
N PHE A 286 19.96 2.61 19.87
CA PHE A 286 20.21 2.15 18.49
C PHE A 286 21.57 1.44 18.31
N ARG A 287 22.23 1.05 19.42
CA ARG A 287 23.42 0.18 19.39
C ARG A 287 23.02 -1.29 19.45
#